data_AF-A0A4Q3LVM4-F1
#
_entry.id   AF-A0A4Q3LVM4-F1
#
_cell.length_a   1.000
_cell.length_b   1.000
_cell.length_c   1.000
_cell.angle_alpha   90.00
_cell.angle_beta   90.00
_cell.angle_gamma   90.00
#
_symmetry.space_group_name_H-M   'P 1'
#
loop_
_entity.id
_entity.type
_entity.pdbx_description
1 polymer ?
#
loop_
_entity_poly.entity_id
_entity_poly.type
_entity_poly.pdbx_seq_one_letter_code
_entity_poly.pdbx_strand_id
1 'polypeptide(L)' 'MHLLKELFTTEVGLFSAVGIAIMLCMGGFFVWLFTQNDAPKQPSNPPRR' A
#
# COMPACT_ATOMS: atom_id res chain seq x y z
N MET A 1 26.32 -4.61 10.91
CA MET A 1 25.06 -4.76 10.16
C MET A 1 24.97 -6.12 9.43
N HIS A 2 25.50 -7.20 10.04
CA HIS A 2 25.48 -8.56 9.47
C HIS A 2 24.36 -9.40 10.11
N LEU A 3 24.21 -9.29 11.44
CA LEU A 3 23.16 -9.96 12.21
C LEU A 3 21.74 -9.61 11.75
N LEU A 4 21.48 -8.34 11.40
CA LEU A 4 20.20 -7.93 10.84
C LEU A 4 19.91 -8.62 9.50
N LYS A 5 20.92 -8.76 8.63
CA LYS A 5 20.78 -9.44 7.33
C LYS A 5 20.54 -10.94 7.48
N GLU A 6 21.17 -11.60 8.45
CA GLU A 6 20.90 -13.03 8.74
C GLU A 6 19.53 -13.25 9.38
N LEU A 7 19.08 -12.34 10.24
CA LEU A 7 17.73 -12.37 10.82
C LEU A 7 16.65 -12.05 9.78
N PHE A 8 16.99 -11.27 8.74
CA PHE A 8 16.12 -11.02 7.58
C PHE A 8 16.17 -12.12 6.50
N THR A 9 17.27 -12.89 6.40
CA THR A 9 17.41 -14.00 5.43
C THR A 9 16.84 -15.33 5.95
N THR A 10 16.58 -15.42 7.25
CA THR A 10 15.84 -16.53 7.88
C THR A 10 14.34 -16.39 7.59
N GLU A 11 13.59 -17.51 7.59
CA GLU A 11 12.16 -17.56 7.24
C GLU A 11 11.30 -16.53 7.99
N VAL A 12 11.65 -16.26 9.25
CA VAL A 12 11.05 -15.22 10.12
C VAL A 12 11.27 -13.80 9.60
N GLY A 13 12.42 -13.52 9.02
CA GLY A 13 12.78 -12.26 8.40
C GLY A 13 12.01 -11.99 7.12
N LEU A 14 11.88 -13.01 6.27
CA LEU A 14 11.07 -12.97 5.07
C LEU A 14 9.58 -12.77 5.42
N PHE A 15 9.10 -13.50 6.43
CA PHE A 15 7.73 -13.35 6.92
C PHE A 15 7.44 -11.96 7.49
N SER A 16 8.41 -11.37 8.21
CA SER A 16 8.32 -9.99 8.71
C SER A 16 8.30 -8.96 7.57
N ALA A 17 9.18 -9.10 6.57
CA ALA A 17 9.22 -8.22 5.40
C ALA A 17 7.93 -8.31 4.57
N VAL A 18 7.40 -9.53 4.38
CA VAL A 18 6.10 -9.77 3.72
C VAL A 18 4.96 -9.17 4.54
N GLY A 19 4.98 -9.34 5.86
CA GLY A 19 3.99 -8.75 6.76
C GLY A 19 3.94 -7.23 6.66
N ILE A 20 5.10 -6.56 6.67
CA ILE A 20 5.21 -5.11 6.49
C ILE A 20 4.71 -4.69 5.10
N ALA A 21 5.07 -5.42 4.04
CA ALA A 21 4.60 -5.14 2.69
C ALA A 21 3.07 -5.24 2.58
N ILE A 22 2.46 -6.26 3.19
CA ILE A 22 1.01 -6.42 3.25
C ILE A 22 0.38 -5.28 4.06
N MET A 23 0.95 -4.93 5.21
CA MET A 23 0.42 -3.86 6.07
C MET A 23 0.44 -2.50 5.37
N LEU A 24 1.52 -2.19 4.65
CA LEU A 24 1.64 -0.99 3.82
C LEU A 24 0.69 -1.01 2.62
N CYS A 25 0.52 -2.16 1.97
CA CYS A 25 -0.43 -2.33 0.87
C CYS A 25 -1.88 -2.10 1.35
N MET A 26 -2.24 -2.67 2.50
CA MET A 26 -3.57 -2.54 3.08
C MET A 26 -3.85 -1.10 3.55
N GLY A 27 -2.86 -0.45 4.18
CA GLY A 27 -2.94 0.97 4.55
C GLY A 27 -3.06 1.90 3.34
N GLY A 28 -2.23 1.68 2.31
CA GLY A 28 -2.27 2.43 1.06
C GLY A 28 -3.58 2.25 0.31
N PHE A 29 -4.11 1.03 0.27
CA PHE A 29 -5.42 0.73 -0.31
C PHE A 29 -6.55 1.45 0.42
N PHE A 30 -6.48 1.52 1.76
CA PHE A 30 -7.47 2.21 2.56
C PHE A 30 -7.44 3.73 2.33
N VAL A 31 -6.24 4.32 2.28
CA VAL A 31 -6.04 5.74 1.95
C VAL A 31 -6.53 6.02 0.53
N TRP A 32 -6.23 5.15 -0.43
CA TRP A 32 -6.70 5.30 -1.81
C TRP A 32 -8.22 5.21 -1.92
N LEU A 33 -8.86 4.28 -1.20
CA LEU A 33 -10.32 4.12 -1.19
C LEU A 33 -11.02 5.30 -0.50
N PHE A 34 -10.48 5.81 0.60
CA PHE A 34 -10.99 7.03 1.24
C PHE A 34 -10.77 8.25 0.36
N THR A 35 -9.57 8.41 -0.20
CA THR A 35 -9.26 9.52 -1.12
C THR A 35 -10.10 9.45 -2.40
N GLN A 36 -10.52 8.27 -2.86
CA GLN A 36 -11.49 8.13 -3.97
C GLN A 36 -12.91 8.55 -3.60
N ASN A 37 -13.31 8.38 -2.35
CA ASN A 37 -14.62 8.84 -1.87
C ASN A 37 -14.62 10.35 -1.57
N ASP A 38 -13.47 10.90 -1.13
CA ASP A 38 -13.28 12.33 -0.87
C ASP A 38 -12.88 13.13 -2.12
N ALA A 39 -12.31 12.47 -3.15
CA ALA A 39 -12.19 13.06 -4.47
C ALA A 39 -13.62 13.18 -5.02
N PRO A 40 -14.14 14.39 -5.27
CA PRO A 40 -15.36 14.50 -6.04
C PRO A 40 -15.10 13.73 -7.33
N LYS A 41 -15.90 12.67 -7.59
CA LYS A 41 -15.94 11.96 -8.86
C LYS A 41 -15.78 13.04 -9.92
N GLN A 42 -14.60 13.15 -10.53
CA GLN A 42 -14.40 14.16 -11.55
C GLN A 42 -15.50 13.87 -12.55
N PRO A 43 -16.46 14.80 -12.76
CA PRO A 43 -17.46 14.58 -13.76
C PRO A 43 -16.72 14.77 -15.07
N SER A 44 -16.07 13.72 -15.56
CA SER A 44 -15.52 13.68 -16.92
C SER A 44 -16.68 13.49 -17.90
N ASN A 45 -17.62 14.45 -17.91
CA ASN A 45 -18.33 14.99 -19.09
C ASN A 45 -19.55 15.86 -18.72
N PRO A 46 -20.06 16.73 -19.63
CA PRO A 46 -19.47 17.35 -20.84
C PRO A 46 -19.79 18.87 -20.96
N PRO A 47 -19.46 19.55 -22.09
CA PRO A 47 -20.56 20.15 -22.83
C PRO A 47 -20.63 19.64 -24.27
N ARG A 48 -21.81 19.15 -24.62
CA ARG A 48 -22.29 18.97 -26.00
C ARG A 48 -22.24 20.33 -26.72
N ARG A 49 -21.41 20.47 -27.75
CA ARG A 49 -21.65 21.32 -28.93
C ARG A 49 -21.00 20.69 -30.15
#